data_AF-A0A0F4LCC5-F1
#
_entry.id   AF-A0A0F4LCC5-F1
#
_cell.length_a   1.000
_cell.length_b   1.000
_cell.length_c   1.000
_cell.angle_alpha   90.00
_cell.angle_beta   90.00
_cell.angle_gamma   90.00
#
_symmetry.space_group_name_H-M   'P 1'
#
loop_
_entity.id
_entity.type
_entity.pdbx_description
1 polymer ?
#
loop_
_entity_poly.entity_id
_entity_poly.type
_entity_poly.pdbx_seq_one_letter_code
_entity_poly.pdbx_strand_id
1 'polypeptide(L)'
;MLKRTPKFVLIFLIIYFFMITWQFFIAAKSEAGLIPLKGKAVDISVMLFFSIQPNGWNENIINLVILLALVSVFGAGLLIYFKNNNMFSAVQQRIGYHGFIKAGIIRSFIIGVVFSLITNLYQLALINLFYYPFFFKTRPIKLYIGARPGYFSTNQLIDLCSYVILSAIGWGIFAVLIFSIGLFVSKNSIYLVLGPCVGLGLTLLSFIISLGNEFLLFLSYLWFPFAVLAPGQFALGSRLPPINSYLLFIVVALVYLSLAAYLIQLWQKKKRKLG
;
A
#
# COMPACT_ATOMS: atom_id res chain seq x y z
N MET A 1 14.48 0.14 -27.92
CA MET A 1 14.70 -0.15 -26.49
C MET A 1 13.43 -0.50 -25.69
N LEU A 2 12.22 -0.08 -26.13
CA LEU A 2 10.91 -0.47 -25.56
C LEU A 2 10.54 -1.98 -25.63
N LYS A 3 11.27 -2.80 -26.40
CA LYS A 3 11.00 -4.25 -26.52
C LYS A 3 11.39 -5.07 -25.29
N ARG A 4 12.28 -4.56 -24.41
CA ARG A 4 12.79 -5.31 -23.24
C ARG A 4 12.11 -4.94 -21.92
N THR A 5 11.55 -3.74 -21.82
CA THR A 5 10.79 -3.25 -20.66
C THR A 5 9.59 -4.13 -20.27
N PRO A 6 8.71 -4.58 -21.19
CA PRO A 6 7.59 -5.43 -20.81
C PRO A 6 8.05 -6.80 -20.27
N LYS A 7 9.15 -7.35 -20.81
CA LYS A 7 9.74 -8.60 -20.30
C LYS A 7 10.28 -8.44 -18.88
N PHE A 8 10.96 -7.33 -18.60
CA PHE A 8 11.47 -7.03 -17.26
C PHE A 8 10.33 -6.86 -16.25
N VAL A 9 9.28 -6.12 -16.64
CA VAL A 9 8.07 -5.93 -15.83
C VAL A 9 7.41 -7.28 -15.51
N LEU A 10 7.27 -8.14 -16.51
CA LEU A 10 6.69 -9.48 -16.36
C LEU A 10 7.51 -10.34 -15.40
N ILE A 11 8.84 -10.35 -15.53
CA ILE A 11 9.73 -11.12 -14.64
C ILE A 11 9.57 -10.65 -13.18
N PHE A 12 9.57 -9.34 -12.94
CA PHE A 12 9.36 -8.80 -11.59
C PHE A 12 7.97 -9.12 -11.02
N LEU A 13 6.92 -9.09 -11.85
CA LEU A 13 5.58 -9.53 -11.46
C LEU A 13 5.54 -11.03 -11.10
N ILE A 14 6.19 -11.89 -11.89
CA ILE A 14 6.25 -13.32 -11.61
C ILE A 14 6.97 -13.59 -10.28
N ILE A 15 8.13 -12.96 -10.05
CA ILE A 15 8.86 -13.07 -8.79
C ILE A 15 7.98 -12.63 -7.63
N TYR A 16 7.28 -11.50 -7.79
CA TYR A 16 6.36 -10.99 -6.77
C TYR A 16 5.22 -11.96 -6.43
N PHE A 17 4.54 -12.51 -7.44
CA PHE A 17 3.49 -13.49 -7.20
C PHE A 17 4.04 -14.75 -6.51
N PHE A 18 5.20 -15.25 -6.93
CA PHE A 18 5.84 -16.40 -6.29
C PHE A 18 6.13 -16.13 -4.81
N MET A 19 6.57 -14.92 -4.47
CA MET A 19 6.79 -14.52 -3.08
C MET A 19 5.50 -14.44 -2.27
N ILE A 20 4.41 -13.92 -2.85
CA ILE A 20 3.09 -13.95 -2.21
C ILE A 20 2.64 -15.38 -1.94
N THR A 21 2.77 -16.28 -2.94
CA THR A 21 2.42 -17.68 -2.78
C THR A 21 3.25 -18.34 -1.67
N TRP A 22 4.55 -18.06 -1.63
CA TRP A 22 5.44 -18.55 -0.58
C TRP A 22 5.04 -18.07 0.82
N GLN A 23 4.73 -16.78 0.98
CA GLN A 23 4.27 -16.25 2.26
C GLN A 23 2.92 -16.86 2.67
N PHE A 24 2.01 -17.02 1.71
CA PHE A 24 0.74 -17.70 1.95
C PHE A 24 0.96 -19.11 2.51
N PHE A 25 1.86 -19.91 1.93
CA PHE A 25 2.17 -21.24 2.46
C PHE A 25 2.80 -21.22 3.85
N ILE A 26 3.67 -20.25 4.15
CA ILE A 26 4.23 -20.08 5.49
C ILE A 26 3.14 -19.74 6.51
N ALA A 27 2.28 -18.76 6.20
CA ALA A 27 1.19 -18.34 7.07
C ALA A 27 0.14 -19.44 7.26
N ALA A 28 -0.19 -20.17 6.20
CA ALA A 28 -1.09 -21.33 6.27
C ALA A 28 -0.50 -22.44 7.16
N LYS A 29 0.82 -22.67 7.10
CA LYS A 29 1.50 -23.66 7.95
C LYS A 29 1.53 -23.23 9.42
N SER A 30 1.75 -21.95 9.73
CA SER A 30 1.74 -21.46 11.12
C SER A 30 0.33 -21.45 11.71
N GLU A 31 -0.70 -21.19 10.90
CA GLU A 31 -2.11 -21.23 11.32
C GLU A 31 -2.75 -22.63 11.23
N ALA A 32 -2.08 -23.63 10.67
CA ALA A 32 -2.57 -25.01 10.62
C ALA A 32 -2.87 -25.61 12.02
N GLY A 33 -2.23 -25.09 13.08
CA GLY A 33 -2.53 -25.44 14.47
C GLY A 33 -3.81 -24.81 15.04
N LEU A 34 -4.41 -23.85 14.34
CA LEU A 34 -5.64 -23.14 14.74
C LEU A 34 -6.90 -23.71 14.11
N ILE A 35 -6.80 -24.78 13.31
CA ILE A 35 -7.94 -25.48 12.72
C ILE A 35 -8.59 -26.33 13.83
N PRO A 36 -9.79 -25.99 14.35
CA PRO A 36 -10.43 -26.85 15.33
C PRO A 36 -10.85 -28.15 14.64
N LEU A 37 -10.38 -29.28 15.18
CA LEU A 37 -10.69 -30.66 14.81
C LEU A 37 -12.20 -31.01 14.70
N LYS A 38 -13.10 -30.06 15.00
CA LYS A 38 -14.56 -30.23 15.00
C LYS A 38 -15.32 -29.06 14.34
N GLY A 39 -14.82 -28.49 13.23
CA GLY A 39 -15.60 -27.63 12.33
C GLY A 39 -16.17 -26.34 12.95
N LYS A 40 -15.65 -25.89 14.09
CA LYS A 40 -16.20 -24.76 14.88
C LYS A 40 -15.51 -23.41 14.67
N ALA A 41 -14.45 -23.31 13.88
CA ALA A 41 -13.86 -22.02 13.53
C ALA A 41 -14.45 -21.58 12.21
N VAL A 42 -15.56 -20.86 12.27
CA VAL A 42 -16.34 -20.50 11.07
C VAL A 42 -15.77 -19.28 10.33
N ASP A 43 -14.49 -18.98 10.58
CA ASP A 43 -13.94 -17.61 10.48
C ASP A 43 -12.48 -17.55 10.06
N ILE A 44 -11.88 -18.72 9.76
CA ILE A 44 -10.44 -18.86 9.53
C ILE A 44 -10.01 -18.15 8.26
N SER A 45 -10.77 -18.21 7.16
CA SER A 45 -10.37 -17.61 5.87
C SER A 45 -10.25 -16.09 5.91
N VAL A 46 -11.15 -15.42 6.63
CA VAL A 46 -11.12 -13.96 6.79
C VAL A 46 -9.96 -13.56 7.72
N MET A 47 -9.72 -14.33 8.78
CA MET A 47 -8.59 -14.10 9.68
C MET A 47 -7.25 -14.30 8.96
N LEU A 48 -7.12 -15.40 8.22
CA LEU A 48 -5.95 -15.74 7.41
C LEU A 48 -5.70 -14.70 6.32
N PHE A 49 -6.76 -14.18 5.69
CA PHE A 49 -6.62 -13.08 4.72
C PHE A 49 -5.96 -11.87 5.36
N PHE A 50 -6.39 -11.48 6.56
CA PHE A 50 -5.84 -10.33 7.27
C PHE A 50 -4.45 -10.59 7.87
N SER A 51 -4.11 -11.82 8.23
CA SER A 51 -2.79 -12.15 8.78
C SER A 51 -1.66 -12.09 7.73
N ILE A 52 -1.99 -12.26 6.45
CA ILE A 52 -1.06 -12.16 5.32
C ILE A 52 -1.01 -10.76 4.67
N GLN A 53 -1.83 -9.81 5.13
CA GLN A 53 -1.78 -8.43 4.64
C GLN A 53 -0.52 -7.71 5.12
N PRO A 54 -0.10 -6.63 4.42
CA PRO A 54 0.88 -5.68 4.93
C PRO A 54 0.69 -5.38 6.42
N ASN A 55 1.74 -5.59 7.19
CA ASN A 55 1.92 -5.54 8.64
C ASN A 55 0.85 -6.28 9.50
N GLY A 56 0.24 -7.35 8.96
CA GLY A 56 -0.47 -8.41 9.69
C GLY A 56 0.45 -9.33 10.50
N TRP A 57 -0.14 -10.33 11.17
CA TRP A 57 0.53 -11.14 12.23
C TRP A 57 1.74 -11.95 11.77
N ASN A 58 1.83 -12.31 10.49
CA ASN A 58 2.91 -13.13 9.91
C ASN A 58 3.71 -12.38 8.83
N GLU A 59 3.89 -11.08 9.01
CA GLU A 59 4.61 -10.27 8.03
C GLU A 59 6.13 -10.36 8.13
N ASN A 60 6.74 -10.55 6.97
CA ASN A 60 8.18 -10.48 6.80
C ASN A 60 8.55 -9.10 6.24
N ILE A 61 9.42 -8.37 6.95
CA ILE A 61 9.93 -7.04 6.56
C ILE A 61 10.45 -7.02 5.11
N ILE A 62 11.04 -8.13 4.66
CA ILE A 62 11.56 -8.26 3.28
C ILE A 62 10.42 -8.13 2.27
N ASN A 63 9.27 -8.75 2.52
CA ASN A 63 8.14 -8.69 1.59
C ASN A 63 7.53 -7.29 1.55
N LEU A 64 7.42 -6.65 2.71
CA LEU A 64 6.96 -5.26 2.83
C LEU A 64 7.86 -4.30 2.04
N VAL A 65 9.18 -4.47 2.12
CA VAL A 65 10.15 -3.70 1.33
C VAL A 65 9.96 -3.91 -0.18
N ILE A 66 9.77 -5.15 -0.60
CA ILE A 66 9.58 -5.48 -2.02
C ILE A 66 8.26 -4.88 -2.54
N LEU A 67 7.20 -4.94 -1.75
CA LEU A 67 5.88 -4.43 -2.12
C LEU A 67 5.90 -2.90 -2.28
N LEU A 68 6.56 -2.19 -1.34
CA LEU A 68 6.81 -0.75 -1.45
C LEU A 68 7.71 -0.39 -2.64
N ALA A 69 8.68 -1.26 -2.99
CA ALA A 69 9.54 -1.08 -4.17
C ALA A 69 8.73 -1.20 -5.46
N LEU A 70 7.99 -2.29 -5.64
CA LEU A 70 7.30 -2.58 -6.90
C LEU A 70 6.26 -1.53 -7.25
N VAL A 71 5.53 -1.01 -6.27
CA VAL A 71 4.56 0.07 -6.50
C VAL A 71 5.24 1.34 -6.98
N SER A 72 6.41 1.69 -6.42
CA SER A 72 7.19 2.82 -6.93
C SER A 72 7.68 2.58 -8.36
N VAL A 73 8.26 1.40 -8.63
CA VAL A 73 8.83 1.05 -9.94
C VAL A 73 7.78 1.02 -11.05
N PHE A 74 6.64 0.36 -10.81
CA PHE A 74 5.59 0.23 -11.81
C PHE A 74 4.75 1.50 -11.93
N GLY A 75 4.44 2.16 -10.81
CA GLY A 75 3.56 3.33 -10.78
C GLY A 75 4.16 4.54 -11.50
N ALA A 76 5.41 4.86 -11.21
CA ALA A 76 6.03 6.07 -11.75
C ALA A 76 7.44 5.89 -12.31
N GLY A 77 8.04 4.69 -12.22
CA GLY A 77 9.41 4.45 -12.68
C GLY A 77 9.61 4.75 -14.17
N LEU A 78 8.63 4.43 -15.01
CA LEU A 78 8.67 4.77 -16.45
C LEU A 78 8.66 6.28 -16.70
N LEU A 79 7.87 7.04 -15.93
CA LEU A 79 7.74 8.49 -16.10
C LEU A 79 8.97 9.21 -15.57
N ILE A 80 9.52 8.76 -14.44
CA ILE A 80 10.79 9.26 -13.90
C ILE A 80 11.95 8.91 -14.83
N TYR A 81 11.95 7.72 -15.43
CA TYR A 81 12.90 7.35 -16.48
C TYR A 81 12.84 8.28 -17.69
N PHE A 82 11.64 8.60 -18.19
CA PHE A 82 11.50 9.60 -19.25
C PHE A 82 12.02 10.96 -18.82
N LYS A 83 11.74 11.38 -17.57
CA LYS A 83 12.15 12.66 -17.01
C LYS A 83 13.67 12.83 -16.83
N ASN A 84 14.40 11.76 -16.53
CA ASN A 84 15.85 11.82 -16.33
C ASN A 84 16.66 11.47 -17.59
N ASN A 85 16.02 11.18 -18.72
CA ASN A 85 16.68 11.01 -20.01
C ASN A 85 16.46 12.24 -20.90
N ASN A 86 17.27 12.38 -21.96
CA ASN A 86 17.08 13.40 -23.01
C ASN A 86 15.71 13.32 -23.71
N MET A 87 14.94 12.25 -23.46
CA MET A 87 13.54 12.12 -23.87
C MET A 87 12.61 13.11 -23.15
N PHE A 88 12.99 13.62 -21.97
CA PHE A 88 12.16 14.57 -21.23
C PHE A 88 11.94 15.86 -22.00
N SER A 89 12.99 16.44 -22.59
CA SER A 89 12.88 17.68 -23.37
C SER A 89 11.99 17.49 -24.59
N ALA A 90 12.10 16.34 -25.28
CA ALA A 90 11.26 16.00 -26.42
C ALA A 90 9.79 15.78 -26.04
N VAL A 91 9.51 15.13 -24.91
CA VAL A 91 8.14 14.95 -24.38
C VAL A 91 7.56 16.29 -23.89
N GLN A 92 8.38 17.11 -23.24
CA GLN A 92 8.01 18.44 -22.76
C GLN A 92 7.63 19.38 -23.91
N GLN A 93 8.36 19.36 -25.03
CA GLN A 93 8.06 20.17 -26.21
C GLN A 93 6.73 19.79 -26.89
N ARG A 94 6.27 18.54 -26.75
CA ARG A 94 5.03 18.06 -27.40
C ARG A 94 3.79 18.14 -26.52
N ILE A 95 3.91 17.85 -25.22
CA ILE A 95 2.77 17.70 -24.29
C ILE A 95 2.71 18.86 -23.28
N GLY A 96 3.82 19.57 -23.07
CA GLY A 96 3.97 20.59 -22.04
C GLY A 96 4.11 20.01 -20.63
N TYR A 97 4.64 20.84 -19.71
CA TYR A 97 4.88 20.44 -18.31
C TYR A 97 3.61 19.99 -17.57
N HIS A 98 2.50 20.68 -17.78
CA HIS A 98 1.23 20.37 -17.13
C HIS A 98 0.66 19.02 -17.58
N GLY A 99 0.72 18.72 -18.88
CA GLY A 99 0.26 17.45 -19.42
C GLY A 99 1.09 16.27 -18.92
N PHE A 100 2.42 16.44 -18.82
CA PHE A 100 3.30 15.41 -18.25
C PHE A 100 2.96 15.10 -16.78
N ILE A 101 2.79 16.12 -15.94
CA ILE A 101 2.45 15.93 -14.53
C ILE A 101 1.07 15.29 -14.38
N LYS A 102 0.07 15.77 -15.12
CA LYS A 102 -1.29 15.20 -15.07
C LYS A 102 -1.30 13.72 -15.46
N ALA A 103 -0.63 13.38 -16.57
CA ALA A 103 -0.47 11.99 -16.98
C ALA A 103 0.30 11.17 -15.95
N GLY A 104 1.29 11.77 -15.30
CA GLY A 104 2.09 11.12 -14.27
C GLY A 104 1.30 10.76 -13.02
N ILE A 105 0.50 11.69 -12.50
CA ILE A 105 -0.40 11.47 -11.37
C ILE A 105 -1.40 10.36 -11.69
N ILE A 106 -2.09 10.46 -12.83
CA ILE A 106 -3.14 9.51 -13.22
C ILE A 106 -2.55 8.09 -13.37
N ARG A 107 -1.42 7.96 -14.09
CA ARG A 107 -0.79 6.65 -14.28
C ARG A 107 -0.28 6.05 -12.97
N SER A 108 0.36 6.85 -12.13
CA SER A 108 0.85 6.37 -10.82
C SER A 108 -0.29 5.90 -9.94
N PHE A 109 -1.39 6.66 -9.90
CA PHE A 109 -2.59 6.29 -9.15
C PHE A 109 -3.21 5.00 -9.67
N ILE A 110 -3.50 4.90 -10.97
CA ILE A 110 -4.15 3.73 -11.58
C ILE A 110 -3.29 2.48 -11.36
N ILE A 111 -1.98 2.57 -11.57
CA ILE A 111 -1.09 1.41 -11.41
C ILE A 111 -1.05 0.97 -9.95
N GLY A 112 -0.98 1.91 -8.98
CA GLY A 112 -1.06 1.57 -7.56
C GLY A 112 -2.36 0.87 -7.18
N VAL A 113 -3.51 1.39 -7.65
CA VAL A 113 -4.84 0.80 -7.44
C VAL A 113 -4.92 -0.60 -8.03
N VAL A 114 -4.57 -0.76 -9.31
CA VAL A 114 -4.68 -2.04 -10.02
C VAL A 114 -3.74 -3.07 -9.41
N PHE A 115 -2.51 -2.68 -9.06
CA PHE A 115 -1.54 -3.59 -8.44
C PHE A 115 -2.02 -4.12 -7.09
N SER A 116 -2.59 -3.24 -6.25
CA SER A 116 -3.19 -3.62 -4.97
C SER A 116 -4.42 -4.51 -5.15
N LEU A 117 -5.32 -4.18 -6.08
CA LEU A 117 -6.49 -5.01 -6.38
C LEU A 117 -6.09 -6.42 -6.83
N ILE A 118 -5.15 -6.53 -7.77
CA ILE A 118 -4.67 -7.83 -8.24
C ILE A 118 -4.02 -8.62 -7.09
N THR A 119 -3.23 -7.96 -6.25
CA THR A 119 -2.61 -8.60 -5.06
C THR A 119 -3.67 -9.15 -4.11
N ASN A 120 -4.64 -8.33 -3.73
CA ASN A 120 -5.72 -8.72 -2.81
C ASN A 120 -6.57 -9.84 -3.40
N LEU A 121 -6.97 -9.74 -4.67
CA LEU A 121 -7.76 -10.77 -5.36
C LEU A 121 -6.98 -12.09 -5.50
N TYR A 122 -5.68 -12.01 -5.77
CA TYR A 122 -4.83 -13.20 -5.85
C TYR A 122 -4.72 -13.91 -4.51
N GLN A 123 -4.51 -13.17 -3.42
CA GLN A 123 -4.50 -13.72 -2.05
C GLN A 123 -5.83 -14.34 -1.67
N LEU A 124 -6.96 -13.69 -1.97
CA LEU A 124 -8.30 -14.26 -1.78
C LEU A 124 -8.48 -15.56 -2.56
N ALA A 125 -8.03 -15.60 -3.81
CA ALA A 125 -8.11 -16.81 -4.64
C ALA A 125 -7.27 -17.96 -4.06
N LEU A 126 -6.05 -17.68 -3.58
CA LEU A 126 -5.19 -18.69 -2.94
C LEU A 126 -5.85 -19.27 -1.69
N ILE A 127 -6.40 -18.43 -0.81
CA ILE A 127 -7.07 -18.87 0.42
C ILE A 127 -8.28 -19.74 0.09
N ASN A 128 -9.11 -19.28 -0.86
CA ASN A 128 -10.33 -19.99 -1.26
C ASN A 128 -10.03 -21.35 -1.91
N LEU A 129 -8.94 -21.44 -2.69
CA LEU A 129 -8.60 -22.65 -3.45
C LEU A 129 -7.82 -23.68 -2.61
N PHE A 130 -6.87 -23.24 -1.78
CA PHE A 130 -5.95 -24.14 -1.08
C PHE A 130 -6.25 -24.35 0.41
N TYR A 131 -7.10 -23.53 1.03
CA TYR A 131 -7.28 -23.56 2.47
C TYR A 131 -8.73 -23.78 2.90
N TYR A 132 -9.57 -22.76 2.77
CA TYR A 132 -10.96 -22.87 3.17
C TYR A 132 -11.82 -21.81 2.46
N PRO A 133 -13.00 -22.19 1.93
CA PRO A 133 -13.82 -21.23 1.22
C PRO A 133 -14.34 -20.13 2.16
N PHE A 134 -14.55 -18.94 1.60
CA PHE A 134 -15.06 -17.82 2.37
C PHE A 134 -16.52 -18.05 2.76
N PHE A 135 -16.79 -18.06 4.07
CA PHE A 135 -18.15 -17.99 4.62
C PHE A 135 -18.29 -16.66 5.35
N PHE A 136 -19.34 -15.92 5.02
CA PHE A 136 -19.58 -14.60 5.59
C PHE A 136 -20.65 -14.66 6.67
N LYS A 137 -20.33 -14.13 7.84
CA LYS A 137 -21.27 -14.01 8.97
C LYS A 137 -21.24 -12.60 9.56
N THR A 138 -22.34 -12.22 10.20
CA THR A 138 -22.39 -11.07 11.09
C THR A 138 -21.81 -11.48 12.45
N ARG A 139 -20.80 -10.75 12.93
CA ARG A 139 -20.22 -11.00 14.26
C ARG A 139 -20.51 -9.85 15.22
N PRO A 140 -20.70 -10.13 16.51
CA PRO A 140 -20.77 -9.08 17.52
C PRO A 140 -19.40 -8.43 17.72
N ILE A 141 -19.40 -7.09 17.82
CA ILE A 141 -18.23 -6.21 17.93
C ILE A 141 -17.20 -6.65 18.99
N LYS A 142 -17.67 -7.23 20.11
CA LYS A 142 -16.82 -7.53 21.29
C LYS A 142 -15.81 -8.67 21.08
N LEU A 143 -15.98 -9.54 20.07
CA LEU A 143 -15.05 -10.65 19.80
C LEU A 143 -13.85 -10.26 18.91
N TYR A 144 -13.80 -9.02 18.40
CA TYR A 144 -12.82 -8.59 17.39
C TYR A 144 -11.53 -7.98 17.98
N ILE A 145 -11.56 -7.55 19.23
CA ILE A 145 -10.52 -6.74 19.89
C ILE A 145 -9.16 -7.48 19.98
N GLY A 146 -9.18 -8.82 19.93
CA GLY A 146 -7.95 -9.64 20.01
C GLY A 146 -7.24 -9.92 18.69
N ALA A 147 -7.89 -9.75 17.53
CA ALA A 147 -7.36 -10.17 16.23
C ALA A 147 -7.16 -9.02 15.23
N ARG A 148 -8.05 -8.02 15.24
CA ARG A 148 -7.94 -6.83 14.38
C ARG A 148 -8.39 -5.57 15.11
N PRO A 149 -7.54 -4.54 15.18
CA PRO A 149 -7.80 -3.33 15.94
C PRO A 149 -8.90 -2.43 15.36
N GLY A 150 -9.06 -2.36 14.04
CA GLY A 150 -10.00 -1.45 13.38
C GLY A 150 -10.87 -2.14 12.32
N TYR A 151 -12.15 -2.36 12.61
CA TYR A 151 -13.11 -2.89 11.63
C TYR A 151 -13.89 -1.78 10.95
N PHE A 152 -14.35 -2.05 9.73
CA PHE A 152 -15.22 -1.15 8.97
C PHE A 152 -16.70 -1.50 9.13
N SER A 153 -17.01 -2.79 9.33
CA SER A 153 -18.38 -3.28 9.47
C SER A 153 -18.42 -4.50 10.37
N THR A 154 -19.57 -4.76 10.98
CA THR A 154 -19.86 -6.01 11.71
C THR A 154 -20.15 -7.19 10.78
N ASN A 155 -20.43 -6.89 9.50
CA ASN A 155 -20.57 -7.89 8.44
C ASN A 155 -19.21 -8.12 7.77
N GLN A 156 -18.70 -9.35 7.83
CA GLN A 156 -17.39 -9.73 7.29
C GLN A 156 -17.24 -9.50 5.80
N LEU A 157 -18.29 -9.72 5.00
CA LEU A 157 -18.23 -9.49 3.55
C LEU A 157 -18.01 -8.00 3.28
N ILE A 158 -18.79 -7.16 3.97
CA ILE A 158 -18.70 -5.70 3.83
C ILE A 158 -17.35 -5.21 4.35
N ASP A 159 -16.88 -5.72 5.49
CA ASP A 159 -15.57 -5.37 6.06
C ASP A 159 -14.40 -5.75 5.12
N LEU A 160 -14.46 -6.93 4.51
CA LEU A 160 -13.48 -7.40 3.53
C LEU A 160 -13.51 -6.54 2.25
N CYS A 161 -14.69 -6.32 1.69
CA CYS A 161 -14.85 -5.48 0.50
C CYS A 161 -14.39 -4.04 0.76
N SER A 162 -14.77 -3.45 1.90
CA SER A 162 -14.31 -2.12 2.32
C SER A 162 -12.80 -2.08 2.44
N TYR A 163 -12.18 -3.08 3.07
CA TYR A 163 -10.71 -3.17 3.16
C TYR A 163 -10.07 -3.21 1.77
N VAL A 164 -10.51 -4.11 0.88
CA VAL A 164 -9.91 -4.30 -0.46
C VAL A 164 -10.00 -3.01 -1.28
N ILE A 165 -11.15 -2.34 -1.26
CA ILE A 165 -11.38 -1.09 -2.01
C ILE A 165 -10.54 0.05 -1.42
N LEU A 166 -10.58 0.25 -0.11
CA LEU A 166 -9.85 1.34 0.56
C LEU A 166 -8.34 1.13 0.46
N SER A 167 -7.85 -0.09 0.66
CA SER A 167 -6.44 -0.45 0.46
C SER A 167 -6.01 -0.13 -0.97
N ALA A 168 -6.80 -0.51 -1.98
CA ALA A 168 -6.46 -0.21 -3.37
C ALA A 168 -6.34 1.30 -3.65
N ILE A 169 -7.32 2.08 -3.19
CA ILE A 169 -7.27 3.54 -3.28
C ILE A 169 -6.03 4.07 -2.55
N GLY A 170 -5.74 3.54 -1.37
CA GLY A 170 -4.60 3.96 -0.57
C GLY A 170 -3.25 3.70 -1.22
N TRP A 171 -3.07 2.54 -1.85
CA TRP A 171 -1.90 2.23 -2.67
C TRP A 171 -1.75 3.20 -3.85
N GLY A 172 -2.86 3.59 -4.48
CA GLY A 172 -2.89 4.64 -5.50
C GLY A 172 -2.41 6.00 -4.98
N ILE A 173 -2.92 6.43 -3.81
CA ILE A 173 -2.52 7.69 -3.18
C ILE A 173 -1.03 7.69 -2.82
N PHE A 174 -0.55 6.59 -2.24
CA PHE A 174 0.86 6.44 -1.90
C PHE A 174 1.75 6.48 -3.16
N ALA A 175 1.35 5.82 -4.25
CA ALA A 175 2.07 5.87 -5.51
C ALA A 175 2.19 7.31 -6.06
N VAL A 176 1.14 8.12 -5.92
CA VAL A 176 1.17 9.56 -6.28
C VAL A 176 2.15 10.33 -5.41
N LEU A 177 2.19 10.07 -4.10
CA LEU A 177 3.18 10.70 -3.20
C LEU A 177 4.61 10.36 -3.63
N ILE A 178 4.90 9.08 -3.89
CA ILE A 178 6.21 8.62 -4.37
C ILE A 178 6.57 9.25 -5.71
N PHE A 179 5.61 9.38 -6.64
CA PHE A 179 5.82 10.12 -7.89
C PHE A 179 6.19 11.58 -7.64
N SER A 180 5.46 12.28 -6.77
CA SER A 180 5.72 13.68 -6.42
C SER A 180 7.12 13.89 -5.85
N ILE A 181 7.58 12.99 -4.96
CA ILE A 181 8.97 13.03 -4.45
C ILE A 181 9.95 12.70 -5.58
N GLY A 182 9.63 11.71 -6.42
CA GLY A 182 10.43 11.30 -7.57
C GLY A 182 10.72 12.42 -8.58
N LEU A 183 9.84 13.42 -8.70
CA LEU A 183 10.07 14.59 -9.56
C LEU A 183 11.39 15.32 -9.23
N PHE A 184 11.78 15.33 -7.94
CA PHE A 184 13.01 15.98 -7.47
C PHE A 184 14.26 15.13 -7.66
N VAL A 185 14.13 13.83 -7.92
CA VAL A 185 15.24 12.90 -8.02
C VAL A 185 15.85 12.92 -9.42
N SER A 186 17.16 13.18 -9.51
CA SER A 186 17.88 13.28 -10.79
C SER A 186 18.33 11.93 -11.36
N LYS A 187 18.53 10.90 -10.52
CA LYS A 187 19.01 9.58 -10.94
C LYS A 187 17.89 8.54 -10.92
N ASN A 188 17.73 7.79 -12.02
CA ASN A 188 16.72 6.73 -12.12
C ASN A 188 16.93 5.59 -11.12
N SER A 189 18.17 5.25 -10.79
CA SER A 189 18.49 4.17 -9.84
C SER A 189 17.97 4.46 -8.42
N ILE A 190 18.04 5.72 -7.98
CA ILE A 190 17.56 6.15 -6.66
C ILE A 190 16.05 5.96 -6.55
N TYR A 191 15.34 6.13 -7.67
CA TYR A 191 13.89 6.01 -7.69
C TYR A 191 13.40 4.59 -7.36
N LEU A 192 14.16 3.55 -7.71
CA LEU A 192 13.80 2.15 -7.40
C LEU A 192 13.72 1.88 -5.89
N VAL A 193 14.54 2.58 -5.10
CA VAL A 193 14.63 2.40 -3.64
C VAL A 193 13.78 3.46 -2.91
N LEU A 194 13.22 4.42 -3.63
CA LEU A 194 12.53 5.57 -3.03
C LEU A 194 11.23 5.16 -2.33
N GLY A 195 10.43 4.27 -2.94
CA GLY A 195 9.22 3.74 -2.31
C GLY A 195 9.49 3.09 -0.94
N PRO A 196 10.42 2.12 -0.86
CA PRO A 196 10.80 1.48 0.39
C PRO A 196 11.40 2.46 1.41
N CYS A 197 12.31 3.35 1.00
CA CYS A 197 12.92 4.31 1.91
C CYS A 197 11.89 5.25 2.51
N VAL A 198 10.97 5.79 1.71
CA VAL A 198 9.91 6.68 2.20
C VAL A 198 8.92 5.91 3.08
N GLY A 199 8.48 4.73 2.66
CA GLY A 199 7.54 3.91 3.43
C GLY A 199 8.10 3.43 4.78
N LEU A 200 9.35 2.97 4.81
CA LEU A 200 10.01 2.59 6.06
C LEU A 200 10.33 3.82 6.92
N GLY A 201 10.83 4.90 6.32
CA GLY A 201 11.14 6.13 7.04
C GLY A 201 9.91 6.73 7.73
N LEU A 202 8.76 6.77 7.04
CA LEU A 202 7.49 7.21 7.62
C LEU A 202 6.99 6.25 8.71
N THR A 203 7.12 4.93 8.50
CA THR A 203 6.77 3.92 9.51
C THR A 203 7.59 4.08 10.79
N LEU A 204 8.91 4.26 10.68
CA LEU A 204 9.79 4.49 11.82
C LEU A 204 9.49 5.81 12.52
N LEU A 205 9.24 6.88 11.75
CA LEU A 205 8.84 8.17 12.31
C LEU A 205 7.54 8.06 13.11
N SER A 206 6.52 7.40 12.56
CA SER A 206 5.27 7.14 13.26
C SER A 206 5.49 6.34 14.54
N PHE A 207 6.33 5.30 14.49
CA PHE A 207 6.63 4.52 15.69
C PHE A 207 7.26 5.38 16.80
N ILE A 208 8.26 6.21 16.46
CA ILE A 208 8.92 7.11 17.43
C ILE A 208 7.91 8.11 18.03
N ILE A 209 7.07 8.73 17.20
CA ILE A 209 6.05 9.68 17.67
C ILE A 209 5.03 8.98 18.59
N SER A 210 4.68 7.72 18.30
CA SER A 210 3.67 6.96 19.05
C SER A 210 4.06 6.64 20.50
N LEU A 211 5.36 6.71 20.84
CA LEU A 211 5.87 6.51 22.21
C LEU A 211 5.48 7.64 23.17
N GLY A 212 4.90 8.72 22.66
CA GLY A 212 4.42 9.84 23.46
C GLY A 212 3.04 9.63 24.10
N ASN A 213 2.41 10.76 24.41
CA ASN A 213 1.05 10.84 24.94
C ASN A 213 -0.03 10.58 23.86
N GLU A 214 -1.31 10.56 24.25
CA GLU A 214 -2.43 10.22 23.33
C GLU A 214 -2.55 11.16 22.13
N PHE A 215 -2.25 12.45 22.31
CA PHE A 215 -2.21 13.41 21.22
C PHE A 215 -1.10 13.08 20.19
N LEU A 216 0.10 12.74 20.67
CA LEU A 216 1.18 12.28 19.80
C LEU A 216 0.84 10.94 19.14
N LEU A 217 0.12 10.04 19.82
CA LEU A 217 -0.39 8.83 19.20
C LEU A 217 -1.29 9.16 18.01
N PHE A 218 -2.25 10.08 18.14
CA PHE A 218 -3.07 10.51 17.00
C PHE A 218 -2.21 11.06 15.84
N LEU A 219 -1.26 11.95 16.14
CA LEU A 219 -0.35 12.51 15.14
C LEU A 219 0.51 11.43 14.46
N SER A 220 0.92 10.39 15.20
CA SER A 220 1.73 9.31 14.65
C SER A 220 1.01 8.56 13.52
N TYR A 221 -0.30 8.36 13.65
CA TYR A 221 -1.13 7.73 12.63
C TYR A 221 -1.29 8.59 11.37
N LEU A 222 -1.19 9.92 11.47
CA LEU A 222 -1.23 10.82 10.31
C LEU A 222 -0.04 10.62 9.37
N TRP A 223 1.11 10.22 9.93
CA TRP A 223 2.32 9.95 9.17
C TRP A 223 2.44 8.49 8.75
N PHE A 224 1.62 7.60 9.31
CA PHE A 224 1.80 6.17 9.16
C PHE A 224 1.27 5.69 7.81
N PRO A 225 2.12 5.18 6.90
CA PRO A 225 1.71 4.86 5.52
C PRO A 225 0.67 3.75 5.49
N PHE A 226 0.81 2.80 6.40
CA PHE A 226 -0.08 1.67 6.59
C PHE A 226 -1.50 2.07 7.01
N ALA A 227 -1.70 3.24 7.62
CA ALA A 227 -3.06 3.77 7.86
C ALA A 227 -3.86 3.99 6.56
N VAL A 228 -3.17 4.11 5.41
CA VAL A 228 -3.76 4.22 4.08
C VAL A 228 -3.56 2.93 3.25
N LEU A 229 -2.40 2.27 3.36
CA LEU A 229 -2.08 1.08 2.56
C LEU A 229 -2.85 -0.19 2.98
N ALA A 230 -3.12 -0.36 4.27
CA ALA A 230 -3.81 -1.53 4.82
C ALA A 230 -4.76 -1.09 5.97
N PRO A 231 -5.80 -0.31 5.64
CA PRO A 231 -6.52 0.45 6.66
C PRO A 231 -7.28 -0.47 7.64
N GLY A 232 -7.23 -0.11 8.93
CA GLY A 232 -7.84 -0.90 10.01
C GLY A 232 -7.05 -2.14 10.45
N GLN A 233 -5.86 -2.41 9.90
CA GLN A 233 -5.01 -3.53 10.33
C GLN A 233 -4.08 -3.20 11.50
N PHE A 234 -4.02 -1.94 11.97
CA PHE A 234 -2.88 -1.49 12.77
C PHE A 234 -3.20 -0.95 14.16
N ALA A 235 -2.31 -1.31 15.07
CA ALA A 235 -2.10 -0.70 16.38
C ALA A 235 -0.61 -0.34 16.51
N LEU A 236 -0.28 0.93 16.69
CA LEU A 236 1.08 1.40 16.96
C LEU A 236 1.39 1.16 18.45
N GLY A 237 2.40 0.35 18.74
CA GLY A 237 2.77 0.00 20.13
C GLY A 237 1.62 -0.66 20.90
N SER A 238 0.81 -1.50 20.23
CA SER A 238 -0.42 -2.11 20.76
C SER A 238 -1.52 -1.12 21.17
N ARG A 239 -1.41 0.15 20.78
CA ARG A 239 -2.41 1.19 21.04
C ARG A 239 -3.23 1.50 19.79
N LEU A 240 -4.54 1.45 19.94
CA LEU A 240 -5.49 1.74 18.87
C LEU A 240 -5.45 3.22 18.48
N PRO A 241 -5.75 3.56 17.21
CA PRO A 241 -6.02 4.95 16.86
C PRO A 241 -7.25 5.45 17.66
N PRO A 242 -7.25 6.71 18.15
CA PRO A 242 -8.34 7.24 18.95
C PRO A 242 -9.59 7.60 18.12
N ILE A 243 -9.64 7.21 16.85
CA ILE A 243 -10.74 7.49 15.91
C ILE A 243 -11.07 6.25 15.07
N ASN A 244 -12.28 6.23 14.50
CA ASN A 244 -12.73 5.14 13.63
C ASN A 244 -11.84 4.99 12.38
N SER A 245 -11.56 3.75 11.98
CA SER A 245 -10.80 3.36 10.78
C SER A 245 -11.20 4.10 9.50
N TYR A 246 -12.51 4.34 9.26
CA TYR A 246 -12.95 5.09 8.07
C TYR A 246 -12.48 6.55 8.10
N LEU A 247 -12.71 7.21 9.24
CA LEU A 247 -12.30 8.59 9.42
C LEU A 247 -10.78 8.71 9.37
N LEU A 248 -10.07 7.76 9.98
CA LEU A 248 -8.62 7.73 9.94
C LEU A 248 -8.11 7.63 8.50
N PHE A 249 -8.65 6.69 7.71
CA PHE A 249 -8.28 6.55 6.31
C PHE A 249 -8.49 7.86 5.54
N ILE A 250 -9.65 8.50 5.69
CA ILE A 250 -9.97 9.75 4.98
C ILE A 250 -8.99 10.86 5.38
N VAL A 251 -8.74 11.04 6.68
CA VAL A 251 -7.84 12.10 7.17
C VAL A 251 -6.42 11.86 6.65
N VAL A 252 -5.88 10.65 6.75
CA VAL A 252 -4.52 10.35 6.30
C VAL A 252 -4.40 10.44 4.78
N ALA A 253 -5.41 9.97 4.04
CA ALA A 253 -5.50 10.11 2.58
C ALA A 253 -5.42 11.59 2.15
N LEU A 254 -6.17 12.47 2.82
CA LEU A 254 -6.13 13.91 2.55
C LEU A 254 -4.77 14.52 2.87
N VAL A 255 -4.12 14.11 3.97
CA VAL A 255 -2.76 14.54 4.31
C VAL A 255 -1.78 14.14 3.20
N TYR A 256 -1.81 12.90 2.74
CA TYR A 256 -0.90 12.39 1.72
C TYR A 256 -1.12 13.06 0.36
N LEU A 257 -2.38 13.27 -0.04
CA LEU A 257 -2.73 14.01 -1.26
C LEU A 257 -2.31 15.49 -1.17
N SER A 258 -2.48 16.12 -0.02
CA SER A 258 -2.07 17.51 0.21
C SER A 258 -0.54 17.66 0.12
N LEU A 259 0.21 16.74 0.74
CA LEU A 259 1.66 16.67 0.63
C LEU A 259 2.10 16.47 -0.82
N ALA A 260 1.48 15.52 -1.53
CA ALA A 260 1.79 15.25 -2.93
C ALA A 260 1.52 16.47 -3.81
N ALA A 261 0.39 17.16 -3.62
CA ALA A 261 0.04 18.38 -4.35
C ALA A 261 1.01 19.52 -4.06
N TYR A 262 1.37 19.73 -2.79
CA TYR A 262 2.34 20.74 -2.38
C TYR A 262 3.73 20.49 -3.01
N LEU A 263 4.21 19.25 -2.99
CA LEU A 263 5.48 18.86 -3.64
C LEU A 263 5.47 19.13 -5.15
N ILE A 264 4.37 18.81 -5.83
CA ILE A 264 4.22 19.09 -7.26
C ILE A 264 4.26 20.60 -7.54
N GLN A 265 3.55 21.40 -6.74
CA GLN A 265 3.55 22.85 -6.88
C GLN A 265 4.96 23.44 -6.68
N LEU A 266 5.69 22.97 -5.65
CA LEU A 266 7.07 23.37 -5.41
C LEU A 266 7.97 23.03 -6.59
N TRP A 267 7.82 21.82 -7.14
CA TRP A 267 8.58 21.39 -8.30
C TRP A 267 8.30 22.26 -9.53
N GLN A 268 7.02 22.54 -9.81
CA GLN A 268 6.62 23.41 -10.92
C GLN A 268 7.19 24.82 -10.77
N LYS A 269 7.12 25.41 -9.56
CA LYS A 269 7.71 26.72 -9.26
C LYS A 269 9.22 26.73 -9.49
N LYS A 270 9.91 25.67 -9.05
CA LYS A 270 11.36 25.51 -9.28
C LYS A 270 11.69 25.45 -10.76
N LYS A 271 10.91 24.71 -11.56
CA LYS A 271 11.13 24.60 -13.01
C LYS A 271 10.87 25.90 -13.77
N ARG A 272 9.79 26.62 -13.44
CA ARG A 272 9.52 27.95 -14.04
C ARG A 272 10.64 28.97 -13.78
N LYS A 273 11.30 28.89 -12.63
CA LYS A 273 12.46 29.75 -12.31
C LYS A 273 13.72 29.39 -13.12
N LEU A 274 13.78 28.19 -13.68
CA LEU A 274 14.94 27.68 -14.43
C LEU A 274 14.75 27.76 -15.96
N GLY A 275 13.58 28.18 -16.45
CA GLY A 275 13.21 28.18 -17.88
C GLY A 275 12.02 27.28 -18.19
#